data_AF-A0A2C6CYA0-F1
#
_entry.id   AF-A0A2C6CYA0-F1
#
_cell.length_a   1.000
_cell.length_b   1.000
_cell.length_c   1.000
_cell.angle_alpha   90.00
_cell.angle_beta   90.00
_cell.angle_gamma   90.00
#
_symmetry.space_group_name_H-M   'P 1'
#
loop_
_entity.id
_entity.type
_entity.pdbx_description
1 polymer ?
#
loop_
_entity_poly.entity_id
_entity_poly.type
_entity_poly.pdbx_seq_one_letter_code
_entity_poly.pdbx_strand_id
1 'polypeptide(L)'
;MNKKVYRCVSVIQLAENGDIEFEQKPTGITFLMFGLFALFFNKKRRVLCNKNDIKEITSSSKAMTGKLIGITTQNTMYILEMRNAEAQSEGLNLLKSIECVA
;
A
#
# COMPACT_ATOMS: atom_id res chain seq x y z
N MET A 1 5.52 -11.56 15.25
CA MET A 1 4.73 -10.78 14.28
C MET A 1 5.63 -10.40 13.12
N ASN A 2 5.27 -10.78 11.89
CA ASN A 2 6.08 -10.53 10.70
C ASN A 2 5.88 -9.11 10.19
N LYS A 3 6.94 -8.46 9.71
CA LYS A 3 6.87 -7.11 9.13
C LYS A 3 7.16 -7.16 7.64
N LYS A 4 6.23 -6.67 6.81
CA LYS A 4 6.39 -6.58 5.36
C LYS A 4 6.29 -5.12 4.93
N VAL A 5 7.30 -4.63 4.22
CA VAL A 5 7.37 -3.24 3.77
C VAL A 5 7.28 -3.19 2.26
N TYR A 6 6.33 -2.41 1.75
CA TYR A 6 6.12 -2.18 0.32
C TYR A 6 6.34 -0.70 0.02
N ARG A 7 7.23 -0.41 -0.94
CA ARG A 7 7.59 0.95 -1.33
C ARG A 7 6.93 1.37 -2.63
N CYS A 8 6.82 2.69 -2.82
CA CYS A 8 6.25 3.33 -4.01
C CYS A 8 4.85 2.80 -4.37
N VAL A 9 4.00 2.61 -3.34
CA VAL A 9 2.61 2.22 -3.52
C VAL A 9 1.85 3.40 -4.12
N SER A 10 1.19 3.19 -5.25
CA SER A 10 0.47 4.25 -5.96
C SER A 10 -1.03 4.24 -5.71
N VAL A 11 -1.63 3.05 -5.59
CA VAL A 11 -3.09 2.89 -5.46
C VAL A 11 -3.35 1.75 -4.49
N ILE A 12 -4.37 1.91 -3.65
CA ILE A 12 -4.96 0.85 -2.83
C ILE A 12 -6.40 0.71 -3.29
N GLN A 13 -6.86 -0.52 -3.47
CA GLN A 13 -8.19 -0.84 -3.95
C GLN A 13 -8.76 -2.05 -3.20
N LEU A 14 -10.07 -2.10 -3.07
CA LEU A 14 -10.78 -3.25 -2.52
C LEU A 14 -11.37 -4.06 -3.67
N ALA A 15 -10.95 -5.32 -3.80
CA ALA A 15 -11.53 -6.25 -4.75
C ALA A 15 -12.91 -6.75 -4.27
N GLU A 16 -13.73 -7.24 -5.20
CA GLU A 16 -15.11 -7.70 -4.91
C GLU A 16 -15.16 -8.85 -3.89
N ASN A 17 -14.12 -9.67 -3.84
CA ASN A 17 -13.95 -10.76 -2.88
C ASN A 17 -13.54 -10.29 -1.47
N GLY A 18 -13.37 -8.98 -1.26
CA GLY A 18 -12.95 -8.39 0.00
C GLY A 18 -11.44 -8.32 0.20
N ASP A 19 -10.62 -8.69 -0.80
CA ASP A 19 -9.18 -8.56 -0.72
C ASP A 19 -8.73 -7.12 -0.96
N ILE A 20 -7.81 -6.64 -0.13
CA ILE A 20 -7.14 -5.37 -0.35
C ILE A 20 -5.98 -5.62 -1.30
N GLU A 21 -6.05 -4.98 -2.45
CA GLU A 21 -4.99 -4.97 -3.44
C GLU A 21 -4.32 -3.62 -3.50
N PHE A 22 -3.08 -3.62 -3.97
CA PHE A 22 -2.34 -2.40 -4.21
C PHE A 22 -1.51 -2.49 -5.48
N GLU A 23 -1.31 -1.33 -6.10
CA GLU A 23 -0.39 -1.18 -7.22
C GLU A 23 0.93 -0.58 -6.72
N GLN A 24 2.04 -1.22 -7.06
CA GLN A 24 3.38 -0.66 -6.86
C GLN A 24 3.91 -0.11 -8.17
N LYS A 25 4.55 1.05 -8.12
CA LYS A 25 5.30 1.60 -9.24
C LYS A 25 6.78 1.23 -9.12
N PRO A 26 7.51 1.14 -10.24
CA PRO A 26 8.95 0.98 -10.20
C PRO A 26 9.59 2.09 -9.36
N THR A 27 10.56 1.68 -8.55
CA THR A 27 11.37 2.63 -7.76
C THR A 27 12.39 3.31 -8.68
N GLY A 28 12.98 4.43 -8.26
CA GLY A 28 14.04 5.10 -9.03
C GLY A 28 15.21 4.18 -9.37
N ILE A 29 15.54 3.23 -8.48
CA ILE A 29 16.56 2.21 -8.72
C ILE A 29 16.15 1.26 -9.85
N THR A 30 14.87 0.88 -9.90
CA THR A 30 14.33 0.03 -10.97
C THR A 30 14.39 0.73 -12.32
N PHE A 31 14.17 2.05 -12.35
CA PHE A 31 14.33 2.86 -13.55
C PHE A 31 15.80 2.98 -13.97
N LEU A 32 16.72 3.10 -13.02
CA LEU A 32 18.17 3.17 -13.30
C LEU A 32 18.68 1.87 -13.95
N MET A 33 18.21 0.71 -13.50
CA MET A 33 18.69 -0.60 -13.98
C MET A 33 18.09 -1.01 -15.34
N PHE A 34 16.86 -0.61 -15.64
CA PHE A 34 16.13 -1.08 -16.83
C PHE A 34 15.71 0.04 -17.79
N GLY A 35 16.09 1.29 -17.51
CA GLY A 35 15.77 2.46 -18.31
C GLY A 35 14.26 2.64 -18.54
N LEU A 36 13.89 3.16 -19.72
CA LEU A 36 12.49 3.37 -20.12
C LEU A 36 11.66 2.07 -20.15
N PHE A 37 12.28 0.91 -20.32
CA PHE A 37 11.56 -0.37 -20.30
C PHE A 37 10.95 -0.67 -18.92
N ALA A 38 11.50 -0.12 -17.84
CA ALA A 38 10.95 -0.27 -16.49
C ALA A 38 9.48 0.20 -16.37
N LEU A 39 9.04 1.10 -17.25
CA LEU A 39 7.68 1.65 -17.28
C LEU A 39 6.64 0.62 -17.74
N PHE A 40 7.02 -0.36 -18.56
CA PHE A 40 6.12 -1.35 -19.15
C PHE A 40 5.99 -2.64 -18.32
N PHE A 41 6.99 -2.95 -17.49
CA PHE A 41 7.06 -4.27 -16.84
C PHE A 41 6.51 -4.34 -15.41
N ASN A 42 6.01 -3.25 -14.81
CA ASN A 42 5.84 -3.23 -13.35
C ASN A 42 4.57 -2.56 -12.81
N LYS A 43 3.47 -2.46 -13.56
CA LYS A 43 2.16 -2.22 -12.93
C LYS A 43 1.59 -3.54 -12.41
N LYS A 44 2.24 -4.14 -11.41
CA LYS A 44 1.77 -5.40 -10.83
C LYS A 44 0.81 -5.09 -9.67
N ARG A 45 -0.46 -5.48 -9.84
CA ARG A 45 -1.43 -5.55 -8.74
C ARG A 45 -1.01 -6.69 -7.81
N ARG A 46 -0.94 -6.40 -6.52
CA ARG A 46 -0.58 -7.37 -5.49
C ARG A 46 -1.65 -7.39 -4.43
N VAL A 47 -1.99 -8.58 -3.97
CA VAL A 47 -2.89 -8.78 -2.83
C VAL A 47 -2.10 -8.56 -1.53
N LEU A 48 -2.67 -7.78 -0.61
CA LEU A 48 -2.09 -7.49 0.69
C LEU A 48 -2.64 -8.42 1.78
N CYS A 49 -3.95 -8.34 2.02
CA CYS A 49 -4.71 -9.10 3.01
C CYS A 49 -6.21 -8.98 2.72
N ASN A 50 -7.02 -9.84 3.33
CA ASN A 50 -8.47 -9.68 3.30
C ASN A 50 -8.91 -8.57 4.27
N LYS A 51 -9.97 -7.84 3.95
CA LYS A 51 -10.50 -6.77 4.79
C LYS A 51 -10.90 -7.23 6.19
N ASN A 52 -11.36 -8.48 6.32
CA ASN A 52 -11.81 -9.05 7.59
C ASN A 52 -10.65 -9.39 8.53
N ASP A 53 -9.41 -9.45 8.02
CA ASP A 53 -8.22 -9.77 8.81
C ASP A 53 -7.56 -8.53 9.45
N ILE A 54 -8.05 -7.33 9.13
CA ILE A 54 -7.49 -6.09 9.62
C ILE A 54 -7.89 -5.89 11.08
N LYS A 55 -6.90 -5.61 11.92
CA LYS A 55 -7.09 -5.26 13.33
C LYS A 55 -6.89 -3.78 13.61
N GLU A 56 -5.97 -3.16 12.89
CA GLU A 56 -5.58 -1.78 13.12
C GLU A 56 -5.01 -1.17 11.84
N ILE A 57 -5.38 0.09 11.59
CA ILE A 57 -4.82 0.91 10.51
C ILE A 57 -4.16 2.14 11.12
N THR A 58 -2.88 2.32 10.81
CA THR A 58 -2.08 3.46 11.25
C THR A 58 -1.62 4.28 10.06
N SER A 59 -1.43 5.58 10.25
CA SER A 59 -0.91 6.45 9.20
C SER A 59 0.17 7.36 9.74
N SER A 60 1.22 7.59 8.97
CA SER A 60 2.25 8.57 9.30
C SER A 60 2.60 9.41 8.08
N SER A 61 2.66 10.72 8.26
CA SER A 61 2.99 11.67 7.19
C SER A 61 4.08 12.65 7.64
N LYS A 62 5.10 12.15 8.34
CA LYS A 62 6.22 12.99 8.77
C LYS A 62 7.22 13.17 7.63
N ALA A 63 7.83 14.36 7.54
CA ALA A 63 8.85 14.69 6.53
C ALA A 63 10.02 13.69 6.49
N MET A 64 10.36 13.06 7.63
CA MET A 64 11.48 12.13 7.76
C MET A 64 11.12 10.66 7.51
N THR A 65 9.87 10.24 7.73
CA THR A 65 9.45 8.83 7.60
C THR A 65 8.75 8.53 6.27
N GLY A 66 8.49 9.55 5.47
CA GLY A 66 7.68 9.42 4.26
C GLY A 66 6.19 9.28 4.56
N LYS A 67 5.42 9.01 3.51
CA LYS A 67 3.96 8.92 3.54
C LYS A 67 3.58 7.46 3.73
N LEU A 68 3.38 7.05 4.98
CA LEU A 68 3.19 5.66 5.36
C LEU A 68 1.73 5.36 5.72
N ILE A 69 1.29 4.16 5.34
CA ILE A 69 0.07 3.51 5.83
C ILE A 69 0.49 2.16 6.41
N GLY A 70 0.22 1.94 7.69
CA GLY A 70 0.42 0.67 8.38
C GLY A 70 -0.90 -0.09 8.48
N ILE A 71 -0.90 -1.37 8.11
CA ILE A 71 -2.06 -2.26 8.26
C ILE A 71 -1.60 -3.46 9.09
N THR A 72 -2.18 -3.62 10.27
CA THR A 72 -1.86 -4.71 11.19
C THR A 72 -2.94 -5.78 11.10
N THR A 73 -2.54 -7.01 10.81
CA THR A 73 -3.38 -8.21 10.92
C THR A 73 -2.99 -9.03 12.14
N GLN A 74 -3.59 -10.19 12.35
CA GLN A 74 -3.24 -11.09 13.46
C GLN A 74 -1.75 -11.45 13.50
N ASN A 75 -1.13 -11.67 12.34
CA ASN A 75 0.23 -12.24 12.25
C ASN A 75 1.24 -11.31 11.57
N THR A 76 0.77 -10.31 10.80
CA THR A 76 1.62 -9.50 9.93
C THR A 76 1.28 -8.02 10.05
N MET A 77 2.32 -7.20 10.14
CA MET A 77 2.23 -5.75 9.97
C MET A 77 2.75 -5.38 8.58
N TYR A 78 1.87 -4.82 7.77
CA TYR A 78 2.16 -4.30 6.44
C TYR A 78 2.43 -2.80 6.54
N ILE A 79 3.57 -2.35 6.01
CA ILE A 79 3.87 -0.93 5.88
C ILE A 79 3.90 -0.57 4.40
N LEU A 80 2.97 0.27 3.99
CA LEU A 80 2.84 0.80 2.63
C LEU A 80 3.42 2.21 2.62
N GLU A 81 4.55 2.37 1.95
CA GLU A 81 5.12 3.68 1.65
C GLU A 81 4.53 4.19 0.34
N MET A 82 3.66 5.18 0.48
CA MET A 82 2.88 5.78 -0.59
C MET A 82 3.75 6.71 -1.43
N ARG A 83 3.53 6.68 -2.74
CA ARG A 83 4.31 7.45 -3.71
C ARG A 83 4.17 8.95 -3.50
N ASN A 84 2.97 9.44 -3.21
CA ASN A 84 2.67 10.86 -3.03
C ASN A 84 1.56 11.06 -1.98
N ALA A 85 1.24 12.33 -1.67
CA ALA A 85 0.31 12.67 -0.59
C ALA A 85 -1.13 12.37 -0.96
N GLU A 86 -1.46 12.57 -2.25
CA GLU A 86 -2.73 12.24 -2.85
C GLU A 86 -3.05 10.74 -2.71
N ALA A 87 -2.14 9.86 -3.16
CA ALA A 87 -2.29 8.41 -3.02
C ALA A 87 -2.44 7.98 -1.56
N GLN A 88 -1.74 8.64 -0.63
CA GLN A 88 -1.90 8.37 0.80
C GLN A 88 -3.30 8.75 1.28
N SER A 89 -3.79 9.94 0.92
CA SER A 89 -5.12 10.42 1.29
C SER A 89 -6.21 9.50 0.74
N GLU A 90 -6.15 9.17 -0.55
CA GLU A 90 -7.08 8.25 -1.21
C GLU A 90 -7.09 6.87 -0.57
N GLY A 91 -5.90 6.30 -0.35
CA GLY A 91 -5.76 4.99 0.29
C GLY A 91 -6.32 4.98 1.71
N LEU A 92 -6.09 6.03 2.51
CA LEU A 92 -6.64 6.13 3.86
C LEU A 92 -8.16 6.29 3.85
N ASN A 93 -8.71 7.08 2.94
CA ASN A 93 -10.16 7.26 2.84
C ASN A 93 -10.86 5.94 2.50
N LEU A 94 -10.29 5.15 1.59
CA LEU A 94 -10.79 3.82 1.26
C LEU A 94 -10.66 2.83 2.42
N LEU A 95 -9.54 2.85 3.14
CA LEU A 95 -9.34 1.95 4.27
C LEU A 95 -10.25 2.29 5.46
N LYS A 96 -10.49 3.58 5.72
CA LYS A 96 -11.43 4.03 6.77
C LYS A 96 -12.88 3.69 6.45
N SER A 97 -13.27 3.69 5.17
CA SER A 97 -14.63 3.29 4.79
C SER A 97 -14.89 1.79 5.04
N ILE A 98 -13.83 0.99 5.11
CA ILE A 98 -13.91 -0.44 5.46
C ILE A 98 -14.09 -0.63 6.97
N GLU A 99 -13.34 0.10 7.81
CA GLU A 99 -13.47 0.03 9.28
C GLU A 99 -14.86 0.47 9.77
N CYS A 100 -15.54 1.37 9.04
CA CYS A 100 -16.86 1.88 9.45
C CYS A 100 -18.01 0.85 9.31
N VAL A 101 -17.73 -0.36 8.82
CA VAL A 101 -18.71 -1.43 8.55
C VAL A 101 -18.53 -2.64 9.49
N ALA A 102 -17.52 -2.63 10.36
CA ALA A 102 -17.28 -3.68 11.37
C ALA A 102 -17.81 -3.27 12.75
#